data_AF-A0A170TX51-F1
#
_entry.id   AF-A0A170TX51-F1
#
_cell.length_a   1.000
_cell.length_b   1.000
_cell.length_c   1.000
_cell.angle_alpha   90.00
_cell.angle_beta   90.00
_cell.angle_gamma   90.00
#
_symmetry.space_group_name_H-M   'P 1'
#
loop_
_entity.id
_entity.type
_entity.pdbx_description
1 polymer ?
#
loop_
_entity_poly.entity_id
_entity_poly.type
_entity_poly.pdbx_seq_one_letter_code
_entity_poly.pdbx_strand_id
1 'polypeptide(L)' 'MRTHSGEKPYKCSECNYSCSRSSSLAIHMRTHSGEKPYKCSECNYSFSTSSSLAIHMRTHSG' A
#
# COMPACT_ATOMS: atom_id res chain seq x y z
N MET A 1 -27.42 3.70 -17.95
CA MET A 1 -26.39 2.65 -18.09
C MET A 1 -25.31 2.93 -17.04
N ARG A 2 -25.25 2.14 -15.96
CA ARG A 2 -24.22 2.28 -14.92
C ARG A 2 -22.96 1.55 -15.41
N THR A 3 -22.19 2.19 -16.28
CA THR A 3 -20.89 1.64 -16.65
C THR A 3 -19.88 2.16 -15.65
N HIS A 4 -19.29 1.24 -14.89
CA HIS A 4 -17.99 1.42 -14.27
C HIS A 4 -17.02 1.98 -15.34
N SER A 5 -16.91 3.30 -15.46
CA SER A 5 -15.76 3.91 -16.08
C SER A 5 -14.60 3.61 -15.14
N GLY A 6 -13.98 2.44 -15.31
CA GLY A 6 -12.79 2.01 -14.60
C GLY A 6 -11.58 2.86 -14.97
N GLU A 7 -11.78 4.16 -15.16
CA GLU A 7 -10.77 5.15 -15.43
C GLU A 7 -9.91 5.23 -14.18
N LYS A 8 -8.78 4.55 -14.28
CA LYS A 8 -7.72 4.54 -13.30
C LYS A 8 -6.63 5.47 -13.84
N PRO A 9 -6.76 6.79 -13.64
CA PRO A 9 -5.81 7.76 -14.16
C PRO A 9 -4.40 7.53 -13.56
N TYR A 10 -4.33 6.93 -12.37
CA TYR A 10 -3.07 6.64 -11.69
C TYR A 10 -2.58 5.25 -12.07
N LYS A 11 -1.66 5.19 -13.03
CA LYS A 11 -1.00 3.96 -13.50
C LYS A 11 0.43 3.89 -12.95
N CYS A 12 0.86 2.68 -12.61
CA CYS A 12 2.24 2.40 -12.28
C CYS A 12 3.08 2.36 -13.57
N SER A 13 4.31 2.89 -13.50
CA SER A 13 5.28 2.81 -14.60
C SER A 13 6.02 1.48 -14.64
N GLU A 14 6.22 0.85 -13.48
CA GLU A 14 6.98 -0.39 -13.32
C GLU A 14 6.14 -1.65 -13.59
N CYS A 15 4.81 -1.55 -13.54
CA CYS A 15 3.91 -2.68 -13.80
C CYS A 15 2.53 -2.22 -14.30
N ASN A 16 1.68 -3.17 -14.71
CA ASN A 16 0.32 -2.89 -15.19
C ASN A 16 -0.69 -2.53 -14.07
N TYR A 17 -0.22 -2.19 -12.87
CA TYR A 17 -1.09 -1.77 -11.78
C TYR A 17 -1.66 -0.38 -12.05
N SER A 18 -2.96 -0.22 -11.82
CA SER A 18 -3.65 1.05 -11.99
C SER A 18 -4.76 1.21 -10.96
N CYS A 19 -4.92 2.42 -10.46
CA CYS A 19 -5.89 2.78 -9.43
C CYS A 19 -6.50 4.16 -9.68
N SER A 20 -7.61 4.44 -8.99
CA SER A 20 -8.33 5.72 -9.09
C SER A 20 -7.84 6.78 -8.10
N ARG A 21 -6.89 6.44 -7.22
CA ARG A 21 -6.40 7.32 -6.15
C ARG A 21 -4.88 7.44 -6.20
N SER A 22 -4.36 8.66 -6.20
CA SER A 22 -2.92 8.93 -6.15
C SER A 22 -2.24 8.31 -4.93
N SER A 23 -2.90 8.33 -3.76
CA SER A 23 -2.38 7.73 -2.54
C SER A 23 -2.20 6.21 -2.66
N SER A 24 -3.13 5.53 -3.33
CA SER A 24 -3.01 4.10 -3.61
C SER A 24 -1.84 3.80 -4.56
N LEU A 25 -1.62 4.64 -5.57
CA LEU A 25 -0.45 4.51 -6.45
C LEU A 25 0.84 4.75 -5.67
N ALA A 26 0.93 5.78 -4.84
CA ALA A 26 2.12 6.09 -4.04
C ALA A 26 2.46 4.95 -3.06
N ILE A 27 1.46 4.37 -2.39
CA ILE A 27 1.65 3.18 -1.53
C ILE A 27 2.08 1.97 -2.37
N HIS A 28 1.56 1.82 -3.57
CA HIS A 28 1.98 0.77 -4.49
C HIS A 28 3.43 0.96 -4.94
N MET A 29 3.90 2.17 -5.25
CA MET A 29 5.29 2.40 -5.64
C MET A 29 6.30 1.95 -4.56
N ARG A 30 5.91 2.03 -3.27
CA ARG A 30 6.70 1.49 -2.15
C ARG A 30 6.93 -0.01 -2.22
N THR A 31 6.10 -0.77 -2.93
CA THR A 31 6.34 -2.22 -3.12
C THR A 31 7.45 -2.50 -4.12
N HIS A 32 7.69 -1.57 -5.07
CA HIS A 32 8.79 -1.68 -6.03
C HIS A 32 10.11 -1.19 -5.45
N SER A 33 10.11 -0.07 -4.73
CA SER A 33 11.32 0.43 -4.06
C SER A 33 11.71 -0.36 -2.81
N GLY A 34 10.78 -1.17 -2.28
CA GLY A 34 10.97 -1.86 -1.00
C GLY A 34 10.92 -0.91 0.21
N GLU A 35 10.63 0.37 -0.01
CA GLU A 35 10.56 1.37 1.06
C GLU A 35 9.34 1.13 1.94
N LYS A 36 9.61 0.63 3.14
CA LYS A 36 8.59 0.36 4.14
C LYS A 36 8.88 1.23 5.36
N PRO A 37 8.42 2.49 5.37
CA PRO A 37 8.71 3.43 6.45
C PRO A 37 8.09 3.00 7.79
N TYR A 38 7.06 2.15 7.75
CA TYR A 38 6.39 1.65 8.95
C TYR A 38 6.99 0.31 9.37
N LYS A 39 8.11 0.37 10.09
CA LYS A 39 8.76 -0.83 10.66
C LYS A 39 8.13 -1.20 12.00
N CYS A 40 7.87 -2.49 12.21
CA CYS A 40 7.49 -3.01 13.51
C CYS A 40 8.69 -2.95 14.47
N SER A 41 8.44 -2.58 15.73
CA SER A 41 9.47 -2.57 16.78
C SER A 41 9.72 -3.96 17.37
N GLU A 42 8.67 -4.79 17.43
CA GLU A 42 8.70 -6.15 18.01
C GLU A 42 9.28 -7.19 17.04
N CYS A 43 9.19 -6.94 15.73
CA CYS A 43 9.72 -7.84 14.72
C CYS A 43 10.34 -7.09 13.54
N ASN A 44 11.16 -7.76 12.74
CA ASN A 44 11.78 -7.15 11.55
C ASN A 44 10.81 -6.99 10.35
N TYR A 45 9.50 -7.02 10.59
CA TYR A 45 8.52 -6.84 9.53
C TYR A 45 8.22 -5.36 9.31
N SER A 46 8.19 -4.94 8.05
CA SER A 46 7.90 -3.55 7.68
C SER A 46 6.70 -3.47 6.73
N PHE A 47 5.90 -2.42 6.89
CA PHE A 47 4.67 -2.15 6.17
C PHE A 47 4.77 -0.87 5.34
N SER A 48 3.98 -0.81 4.26
CA SER A 48 3.86 0.36 3.41
C SER A 48 2.84 1.38 3.92
N THR A 49 1.99 1.01 4.90
CA THR A 49 0.99 1.89 5.51
C THR A 49 0.97 1.77 7.03
N SER A 50 0.60 2.87 7.70
CA SER A 50 0.46 2.92 9.17
C SER A 50 -0.69 2.04 9.67
N SER A 51 -1.80 1.99 8.93
CA SER A 51 -2.97 1.17 9.30
C SER A 51 -2.63 -0.32 9.35
N SER A 52 -1.85 -0.81 8.37
CA SER A 52 -1.39 -2.20 8.37
C SER A 52 -0.46 -2.49 9.55
N LEU A 53 0.47 -1.58 9.87
CA LEU A 53 1.32 -1.71 11.05
C LEU A 53 0.48 -1.74 12.33
N ALA A 54 -0.48 -0.82 12.50
CA ALA A 54 -1.32 -0.75 13.70
C ALA A 54 -2.13 -2.03 13.93
N ILE A 55 -2.66 -2.63 12.87
CA ILE A 55 -3.35 -3.93 12.96
C ILE A 55 -2.36 -5.04 13.32
N HIS A 56 -1.18 -5.05 12.70
CA HIS A 56 -0.13 -6.01 13.03
C HIS A 56 0.35 -5.92 14.48
N MET A 57 0.49 -4.72 15.05
CA MET A 57 0.90 -4.57 16.44
C MET A 57 -0.04 -5.29 17.41
N ARG A 58 -1.33 -5.43 17.06
CA ARG A 58 -2.29 -6.18 17.88
C ARG A 58 -2.00 -7.68 17.96
N THR A 59 -1.24 -8.24 17.01
CA THR A 59 -0.86 -9.66 17.04
C THR A 59 0.28 -9.94 18.01
N HIS A 60 1.05 -8.92 18.41
CA HIS A 60 2.13 -9.06 19.40
C HIS A 60 1.64 -8.91 20.83
N SER A 61 0.59 -8.12 21.03
CA SER A 61 -0.02 -7.90 22.35
C SER A 61 -1.02 -8.99 22.77
N GLY A 62 -1.04 -10.13 22.08
CA GLY A 62 -1.92 -11.27 22.34
C GLY A 62 -1.31 -12.30 23.26
#